data_AF-A0A9E6VLK2-F1
#
_entry.id   AF-A0A9E6VLK2-F1
#
_cell.length_a   1.000
_cell.length_b   1.000
_cell.length_c   1.000
_cell.angle_alpha   90.00
_cell.angle_beta   90.00
_cell.angle_gamma   90.00
#
_symmetry.space_group_name_H-M   'P 1'
#
loop_
_entity.id
_entity.type
_entity.pdbx_description
1 polymer ?
#
loop_
_entity_poly.entity_id
_entity_poly.type
_entity_poly.pdbx_seq_one_letter_code
_entity_poly.pdbx_strand_id
1 'polypeptide(L)'
;MKEEIIRISFACGEKFENMPVQGEGRMCGKCSTLVVDFTKMQPEEIRNWLEARRGQKICGRYQTLHTNIPLKKKERHFLRFYNRLESARLWRPIRLSLLLLLTFTFLAAGCHPRKKIRHTQGVPVRFPD
;
A
#
# COMPACT_ATOMS: atom_id res chain seq x y z
N MET A 1 -23.29 20.80 -10.44
CA MET A 1 -22.65 19.66 -11.15
C MET A 1 -23.10 18.40 -10.44
N LYS A 2 -23.71 17.44 -11.13
CA LYS A 2 -24.29 16.25 -10.49
C LYS A 2 -23.21 15.18 -10.44
N GLU A 3 -22.75 14.81 -9.24
CA GLU A 3 -21.81 13.70 -9.07
C GLU A 3 -22.55 12.38 -9.27
N GLU A 4 -22.21 11.65 -10.33
CA GLU A 4 -22.78 10.33 -10.63
C GLU A 4 -21.84 9.25 -10.04
N ILE A 5 -22.31 8.56 -9.02
CA ILE A 5 -21.56 7.48 -8.38
C ILE A 5 -21.71 6.21 -9.22
N ILE A 6 -20.64 5.81 -9.91
CA ILE A 6 -20.58 4.54 -10.62
C ILE A 6 -20.44 3.41 -9.58
N ARG A 7 -21.42 2.51 -9.55
CA ARG A 7 -21.42 1.34 -8.67
C ARG A 7 -20.85 0.14 -9.40
N ILE A 8 -19.82 -0.45 -8.81
CA ILE A 8 -19.22 -1.70 -9.30
C ILE A 8 -20.00 -2.85 -8.67
N SER A 9 -20.67 -3.64 -9.51
CA SER A 9 -21.52 -4.76 -9.07
C SER A 9 -20.74 -6.02 -8.73
N PHE A 10 -19.54 -6.20 -9.32
CA PHE A 10 -18.78 -7.43 -9.21
C PHE A 10 -17.27 -7.17 -9.25
N ALA A 11 -16.52 -7.84 -8.38
CA ALA A 11 -15.06 -7.88 -8.40
C ALA A 11 -14.58 -9.20 -9.01
N CYS A 12 -13.82 -9.12 -10.09
CA CYS A 12 -13.22 -10.30 -10.71
C CYS A 12 -12.01 -10.78 -9.89
N GLY A 13 -11.98 -12.07 -9.55
CA GLY A 13 -10.87 -12.71 -8.83
C GLY A 13 -9.73 -13.23 -9.71
N GLU A 14 -9.85 -13.09 -11.04
CA GLU A 14 -8.82 -13.55 -11.97
C GLU A 14 -7.62 -12.61 -12.02
N LYS A 15 -6.41 -13.17 -12.12
CA LYS A 15 -5.18 -12.39 -12.22
C LYS A 15 -5.07 -11.75 -13.59
N PHE A 16 -4.98 -10.42 -13.64
CA PHE A 16 -4.81 -9.65 -14.88
C PHE A 16 -3.57 -10.10 -15.66
N GLU A 17 -2.49 -10.44 -14.95
CA GLU A 17 -1.21 -10.87 -15.50
C GLU A 17 -1.31 -12.17 -16.31
N ASN A 18 -2.29 -13.02 -16.00
CA ASN A 18 -2.51 -14.31 -16.64
C ASN A 18 -3.49 -14.24 -17.83
N MET A 19 -4.10 -13.07 -18.09
CA MET A 19 -5.04 -12.90 -19.20
C MET A 19 -4.31 -12.68 -20.53
N PRO A 20 -4.80 -13.24 -21.64
CA PRO A 20 -4.23 -12.98 -22.96
C PRO A 20 -4.43 -11.51 -23.36
N VAL A 21 -3.41 -10.93 -23.99
CA VAL A 21 -3.45 -9.57 -24.54
C VAL A 21 -4.39 -9.54 -25.73
N GLN A 22 -5.28 -8.56 -25.77
CA GLN A 22 -6.21 -8.35 -26.88
C GLN A 22 -6.43 -6.85 -27.09
N GLY A 23 -5.90 -6.32 -28.19
CA GLY A 23 -5.98 -4.89 -28.52
C GLY A 23 -5.34 -4.02 -27.43
N GLU A 24 -6.11 -3.07 -26.90
CA GLU A 24 -5.68 -2.12 -25.86
C GLU A 24 -5.78 -2.68 -24.43
N GLY A 25 -6.21 -3.94 -24.26
CA GLY A 25 -6.46 -4.53 -22.95
C GLY A 25 -6.13 -6.02 -22.91
N ARG A 26 -6.80 -6.72 -21.99
CA ARG A 26 -6.68 -8.18 -21.85
C ARG A 26 -8.04 -8.84 -21.75
N MET A 27 -8.22 -10.01 -22.34
CA MET A 27 -9.53 -10.68 -22.32
C MET A 27 -9.65 -11.59 -21.11
N CYS A 28 -10.68 -11.34 -20.27
CA CYS A 28 -10.97 -12.22 -19.14
C CYS A 28 -11.92 -13.34 -19.58
N GLY A 29 -11.46 -14.60 -19.51
CA GLY A 29 -12.30 -15.76 -19.87
C GLY A 29 -13.54 -15.91 -18.97
N LYS A 30 -13.46 -15.46 -17.71
CA LYS A 30 -14.54 -15.58 -16.72
C LYS A 30 -15.59 -14.46 -16.82
N CYS A 31 -15.14 -13.24 -17.07
CA CYS A 31 -16.04 -12.10 -17.30
C CYS A 31 -16.56 -12.05 -18.73
N SER A 32 -15.89 -12.75 -19.66
CA SER A 32 -16.14 -12.72 -21.10
C SER A 32 -16.18 -11.29 -21.66
N THR A 33 -15.36 -10.41 -21.07
CA THR A 33 -15.26 -8.99 -21.41
C THR A 33 -13.80 -8.59 -21.47
N LEU A 34 -13.51 -7.60 -22.31
CA LEU A 34 -12.21 -6.94 -22.33
C LEU A 34 -11.98 -6.20 -21.01
N VAL A 35 -10.85 -6.48 -20.37
CA VAL A 35 -10.36 -5.81 -19.16
C VAL A 35 -9.43 -4.68 -19.58
N VAL A 36 -9.84 -3.46 -19.27
CA VAL A 36 -9.06 -2.23 -19.55
C VAL A 36 -8.26 -1.84 -18.32
N ASP A 37 -7.00 -1.44 -18.52
CA ASP A 37 -6.14 -0.97 -17.43
C ASP A 37 -6.29 0.55 -17.23
N PHE A 38 -7.04 0.94 -16.20
CA PHE A 38 -7.24 2.34 -15.82
C PHE A 38 -6.16 2.85 -14.85
N THR A 39 -5.17 2.04 -14.47
CA THR A 39 -4.20 2.42 -13.43
C THR A 39 -3.35 3.64 -13.77
N LYS A 40 -3.26 4.02 -15.05
CA LYS A 40 -2.54 5.20 -15.53
C LYS A 40 -3.43 6.39 -15.87
N MET A 41 -4.75 6.22 -15.82
CA MET A 41 -5.71 7.26 -16.19
C MET A 41 -6.13 8.07 -14.97
N GLN A 42 -6.40 9.36 -15.17
CA GLN A 42 -6.97 10.21 -14.12
C GLN A 42 -8.49 9.97 -13.97
N PRO A 43 -9.08 10.23 -12.80
CA PRO A 43 -10.52 10.03 -12.56
C PRO A 43 -11.42 10.69 -13.62
N GLU A 44 -11.06 11.87 -14.11
CA GLU A 44 -11.80 12.60 -15.15
C GLU A 44 -11.75 11.88 -16.50
N GLU A 45 -10.60 11.32 -16.85
CA GLU A 45 -10.41 10.54 -18.08
C GLU A 45 -11.19 9.23 -18.03
N ILE A 46 -11.14 8.54 -16.88
CA ILE A 46 -11.91 7.31 -16.64
C ILE A 46 -13.41 7.61 -16.79
N ARG A 47 -13.90 8.71 -16.22
CA ARG A 47 -15.30 9.13 -16.33
C ARG A 47 -15.69 9.35 -17.79
N ASN A 48 -14.93 10.17 -18.53
CA ASN A 48 -15.22 10.46 -19.94
C ASN A 48 -15.19 9.18 -20.79
N TRP A 49 -14.24 8.27 -20.52
CA TRP A 49 -14.10 7.00 -21.22
C TRP A 49 -15.29 6.06 -20.99
N LEU A 50 -15.81 6.01 -19.75
CA LEU A 50 -16.98 5.23 -19.38
C LEU A 50 -18.28 5.85 -19.91
N GLU A 51 -18.40 7.18 -19.89
CA GLU A 51 -19.55 7.91 -20.46
C GLU A 51 -19.67 7.63 -21.97
N ALA A 52 -18.56 7.64 -22.71
CA ALA A 52 -18.54 7.31 -24.13
C ALA A 52 -18.97 5.87 -24.45
N ARG A 53 -18.96 4.98 -23.45
CA ARG A 53 -19.28 3.55 -23.58
C ARG A 53 -20.44 3.13 -22.69
N ARG A 54 -21.31 4.10 -22.34
CA ARG A 54 -22.45 3.88 -21.45
C ARG A 54 -23.34 2.74 -21.98
N GLY A 55 -23.71 1.83 -21.08
CA GLY A 55 -24.55 0.66 -21.40
C GLY A 55 -23.78 -0.60 -21.81
N GLN A 56 -22.46 -0.51 -22.04
CA GLN A 56 -21.64 -1.69 -22.29
C GLN A 56 -21.21 -2.37 -20.98
N LYS A 57 -21.07 -3.70 -21.00
CA LYS A 57 -20.45 -4.45 -19.89
C LYS A 57 -18.94 -4.26 -19.97
N ILE A 58 -18.40 -3.56 -18.98
CA ILE A 58 -16.98 -3.19 -18.93
C ILE A 58 -16.37 -3.82 -17.67
N CYS A 59 -15.20 -4.43 -17.83
CA CYS A 59 -14.35 -4.83 -16.73
C CYS A 59 -13.08 -3.98 -16.79
N GLY A 60 -12.53 -3.63 -15.63
CA GLY A 60 -11.31 -2.83 -15.61
C GLY A 60 -10.51 -2.98 -14.33
N ARG A 61 -9.22 -2.73 -14.47
CA ARG A 61 -8.27 -2.66 -13.38
C ARG A 61 -8.09 -1.20 -12.98
N TYR A 62 -8.27 -0.88 -11.71
CA TYR A 62 -8.16 0.49 -11.20
C TYR A 62 -7.43 0.50 -9.86
N GLN A 63 -6.94 1.66 -9.46
CA GLN A 63 -6.32 1.85 -8.14
C GLN A 63 -7.39 2.15 -7.09
N THR A 64 -7.12 1.82 -5.83
CA THR A 64 -8.01 2.17 -4.71
C THR A 64 -8.25 3.68 -4.59
N LEU A 65 -7.28 4.49 -5.03
CA LEU A 65 -7.40 5.95 -5.11
C LEU A 65 -8.52 6.40 -6.07
N HIS A 66 -8.90 5.58 -7.05
CA HIS A 66 -10.00 5.88 -7.98
C HIS A 66 -11.38 5.58 -7.38
N THR A 67 -11.43 5.04 -6.16
CA THR A 67 -12.70 4.64 -5.51
C THR A 67 -12.99 5.46 -4.28
N ASN A 68 -14.22 5.99 -4.20
CA ASN A 68 -14.79 6.52 -2.97
C ASN A 68 -15.30 5.36 -2.10
N ILE A 69 -14.40 4.50 -1.61
CA ILE A 69 -14.77 3.49 -0.62
C ILE A 69 -14.99 4.23 0.70
N PRO A 70 -16.21 4.20 1.28
CA PRO A 70 -16.42 4.78 2.60
C PRO A 70 -15.54 4.01 3.59
N LEU A 71 -14.60 4.71 4.24
CA LEU A 71 -13.71 4.17 5.27
C LEU A 71 -14.52 3.29 6.23
N LYS A 72 -14.05 2.06 6.48
CA LYS A 72 -14.76 1.12 7.35
C LYS A 72 -14.99 1.76 8.72
N LYS A 73 -16.12 1.48 9.37
CA LYS A 73 -16.53 2.12 10.64
C LYS A 73 -15.43 2.08 11.73
N LYS A 74 -14.61 1.01 11.76
CA LYS A 74 -13.46 0.84 12.66
C LYS A 74 -12.30 1.80 12.33
N GLU A 75 -12.02 2.01 11.05
CA GLU A 75 -11.02 2.96 10.56
C GLU A 75 -11.43 4.39 10.89
N ARG A 76 -12.73 4.71 10.85
CA ARG A 76 -13.23 6.03 11.29
C ARG A 76 -12.95 6.31 12.77
N HIS A 77 -13.08 5.32 13.65
CA HIS A 77 -12.76 5.52 15.08
C HIS A 77 -11.27 5.74 15.29
N PHE A 78 -10.43 4.96 14.61
CA PHE A 78 -8.98 5.14 14.66
C PHE A 78 -8.55 6.49 14.06
N LEU A 79 -9.06 6.87 12.90
CA LEU A 79 -8.78 8.16 12.25
C LEU A 79 -9.30 9.34 13.10
N ARG A 80 -10.48 9.22 13.71
CA ARG A 80 -11.00 10.25 14.62
C ARG A 80 -10.16 10.36 15.88
N PHE A 81 -9.68 9.24 16.42
CA PHE A 81 -8.76 9.21 17.56
C PHE A 81 -7.38 9.80 17.19
N TYR A 82 -6.80 9.37 16.06
CA TYR A 82 -5.52 9.85 15.55
C TYR A 82 -5.57 11.36 15.26
N ASN A 83 -6.57 11.83 14.52
CA ASN A 83 -6.76 13.26 14.24
C ASN A 83 -7.05 14.07 15.50
N ARG A 84 -7.68 13.47 16.53
CA ARG A 84 -7.88 14.10 17.85
C ARG A 84 -6.57 14.23 18.62
N LEU A 85 -5.66 13.26 18.51
CA LEU A 85 -4.32 13.35 19.09
C LEU A 85 -3.45 14.38 18.35
N GLU A 86 -3.56 14.44 17.01
CA GLU A 86 -2.80 15.39 16.19
C GLU A 86 -3.30 16.83 16.31
N SER A 87 -4.60 17.04 16.46
CA SER A 87 -5.21 18.36 16.70
C SER A 87 -5.06 18.87 18.13
N ALA A 88 -4.65 18.01 19.08
CA ALA A 88 -4.25 18.45 20.40
C ALA A 88 -2.92 19.20 20.30
N ARG A 89 -2.99 20.53 20.22
CA ARG A 89 -1.87 21.52 20.20
C ARG A 89 -0.78 21.26 21.25
N LEU A 90 -1.10 20.47 22.28
CA LEU A 90 -0.30 20.11 23.44
C LEU A 90 0.70 18.95 23.24
N TRP A 91 0.64 18.18 22.15
CA TRP A 91 1.53 17.01 21.93
C TRP A 91 2.85 17.32 21.21
N ARG A 92 2.98 18.54 20.66
CA ARG A 92 4.22 19.02 20.02
C ARG A 92 5.45 19.00 20.95
N PRO A 93 5.39 19.50 22.20
CA PRO A 93 6.54 19.47 23.10
C PRO A 93 6.82 18.06 23.67
N ILE A 94 5.80 17.23 23.91
CA ILE A 94 5.96 15.89 24.48
C ILE A 94 6.78 14.98 23.54
N ARG A 95 6.55 15.10 22.22
CA ARG A 95 7.30 14.34 21.21
C ARG A 95 8.79 14.72 21.19
N LEU A 96 9.12 16.00 21.41
CA LEU A 96 10.50 16.49 21.50
C LEU A 96 11.16 16.05 22.82
N SER A 97 10.44 16.15 23.94
CA SER A 97 10.94 15.71 25.25
C SER A 97 11.23 14.21 25.31
N LEU A 98 10.38 13.37 24.71
CA LEU A 98 10.58 11.92 24.67
C LEU A 98 11.81 11.53 23.81
N LEU A 99 12.03 12.21 22.69
CA LEU A 99 13.20 11.99 21.83
C LEU A 99 14.50 12.39 22.55
N LEU A 100 14.50 13.50 23.30
CA LEU A 100 15.65 13.93 24.10
C LEU A 100 15.95 12.98 25.26
N LEU A 101 14.93 12.41 25.91
CA LEU A 101 15.12 11.39 26.94
C LEU A 101 15.71 10.11 26.36
N LEU A 102 15.20 9.63 25.23
CA LEU A 102 15.72 8.44 24.56
C LEU A 102 17.18 8.61 24.11
N THR A 103 17.55 9.75 23.51
CA THR A 103 18.95 9.99 23.12
C THR A 103 19.89 10.06 24.33
N PHE A 104 19.45 10.66 25.45
CA PHE A 104 20.22 10.71 26.68
C PHE A 104 20.46 9.32 27.29
N THR A 105 19.46 8.43 27.25
CA THR A 105 19.63 7.05 27.73
C THR A 105 20.61 6.23 26.89
N PHE A 106 20.60 6.40 25.56
CA PHE A 106 21.55 5.74 24.67
C PHE A 106 22.99 6.23 24.88
N LEU A 107 23.18 7.52 25.16
CA LEU A 107 24.49 8.08 25.52
C LEU A 107 24.98 7.55 26.87
N ALA A 108 24.10 7.48 27.87
CA ALA A 108 24.45 6.99 29.20
C ALA A 108 24.75 5.48 29.24
N ALA A 109 24.08 4.68 28.42
CA ALA A 109 24.30 3.22 28.33
C ALA A 109 25.46 2.83 27.38
N GLY A 110 26.12 3.81 26.73
CA GLY A 110 27.04 3.62 25.60
C GLY A 110 28.48 3.19 25.90
N CYS A 111 28.82 2.72 27.12
CA CYS A 111 30.16 2.21 27.41
C CYS A 111 30.10 0.85 28.12
N HIS A 112 30.03 -0.23 27.35
CA HIS A 112 30.38 -1.57 27.84
C HIS A 112 31.63 -2.06 27.09
N PRO A 113 32.77 -2.34 27.77
CA PRO A 113 33.98 -2.78 27.10
C PRO A 113 33.74 -4.15 26.44
N ARG A 114 33.93 -4.23 25.12
CA ARG A 114 33.89 -5.47 24.34
C ARG A 114 34.89 -6.48 24.92
N LYS A 115 34.41 -7.64 25.39
CA LYS A 115 35.28 -8.80 25.69
C LYS A 115 36.02 -9.21 24.40
N LYS A 116 37.35 -9.36 24.49
CA LYS A 116 38.22 -9.81 23.40
C LYS A 116 37.71 -11.14 22.82
N ILE A 117 37.50 -11.17 21.51
CA ILE A 117 37.16 -12.37 20.73
C ILE A 117 38.33 -13.34 20.83
N ARG A 118 38.10 -14.56 21.30
CA ARG A 118 39.11 -15.63 21.30
C ARG A 118 39.30 -16.11 19.86
N HIS A 119 40.56 -16.18 19.41
CA HIS A 119 40.93 -16.67 18.09
C HIS A 119 40.39 -18.09 17.86
N THR A 120 39.76 -18.33 16.71
CA THR A 120 39.41 -19.68 16.26
C THR A 120 40.65 -20.32 15.64
N GLN A 121 41.11 -21.44 16.22
CA GLN A 121 42.11 -22.28 15.57
C GLN A 121 41.42 -23.12 14.49
N GLY A 122 41.96 -23.10 13.27
CA GLY A 122 41.51 -23.95 12.17
C GLY A 122 41.92 -25.41 12.40
N VAL A 123 41.07 -26.34 12.00
CA VAL A 123 41.33 -27.79 12.06
C VAL A 123 42.24 -28.18 10.87
N PRO A 124 43.29 -29.00 11.06
CA PRO A 124 44.14 -29.42 9.97
C PRO A 124 43.40 -30.33 8.99
N VAL A 125 43.47 -30.01 7.70
CA VAL A 125 42.96 -30.84 6.60
C VAL A 125 44.09 -31.75 6.11
N ARG A 126 43.84 -33.06 6.06
CA ARG A 126 44.79 -34.06 5.56
C ARG A 126 44.46 -34.32 4.09
N PHE A 127 45.44 -34.17 3.20
CA PHE A 127 45.30 -34.51 1.78
C PHE A 127 45.81 -35.94 1.55
N PRO A 128 45.17 -36.72 0.66
CA PRO A 128 45.69 -38.03 0.24
C PRO A 128 46.88 -37.86 -0.73
N ASP A 129 47.84 -38.79 -0.63
CA ASP A 129 49.06 -38.85 -1.44
C ASP A 129 48.78 -39.08 -2.94
#